data_AF-A0A2V9UGM4-F1
#
_entry.id   AF-A0A2V9UGM4-F1
#
_cell.length_a   1.000
_cell.length_b   1.000
_cell.length_c   1.000
_cell.angle_alpha   90.00
_cell.angle_beta   90.00
_cell.angle_gamma   90.00
#
_symmetry.space_group_name_H-M   'P 1'
#
loop_
_entity.id
_entity.type
_entity.pdbx_description
1 polymer ?
#
loop_
_entity_poly.entity_id
_entity_poly.type
_entity_poly.pdbx_seq_one_letter_code
_entity_poly.pdbx_strand_id
1 'polypeptide(L)'
;MQPTGSGERSRTTIIIGVDFHPEFQQIASVDTVTGEFLEKRLAHREEAETFYRGLTTAGQKVRVGMEASGHGRRFEGLLAELQVELWIGDAAQIRTKRVRKQKTDRQDAQLILRLLLEDRFPQI
;
A
#
# COMPACT_ATOMS: atom_id res chain seq x y z
N MET A 1 16.25 -32.27 -1.75
CA MET A 1 15.12 -32.24 -2.71
C MET A 1 14.62 -30.82 -2.78
N GLN A 2 14.73 -30.21 -3.96
CA GLN A 2 14.10 -28.93 -4.29
C GLN A 2 12.88 -29.24 -5.16
N PRO A 3 11.79 -28.49 -5.08
CA PRO A 3 11.03 -28.18 -6.27
C PRO A 3 11.65 -26.95 -6.96
N THR A 4 11.97 -27.14 -8.23
CA THR A 4 12.19 -26.12 -9.25
C THR A 4 11.00 -25.17 -9.36
N GLY A 5 11.20 -23.90 -9.05
CA GLY A 5 10.38 -22.79 -9.52
C GLY A 5 11.07 -22.12 -10.70
N SER A 6 10.57 -22.42 -11.90
CA SER A 6 10.91 -21.82 -13.18
C SER A 6 10.78 -20.28 -13.13
N GLY A 7 11.64 -19.58 -13.88
CA GLY A 7 11.80 -18.14 -13.76
C GLY A 7 10.54 -17.30 -13.94
N GLU A 8 10.18 -16.54 -12.91
CA GLU A 8 9.66 -15.18 -13.09
C GLU A 8 10.81 -14.22 -12.81
N ARG A 9 11.40 -13.68 -13.89
CA ARG A 9 12.33 -12.57 -13.80
C ARG A 9 11.66 -11.45 -13.00
N SER A 10 12.27 -11.08 -11.88
CA SER A 10 12.37 -9.73 -11.34
C SER A 10 11.28 -8.78 -11.82
N ARG A 11 10.04 -8.96 -11.37
CA ARG A 11 9.04 -7.90 -11.46
C ARG A 11 9.16 -7.08 -10.19
N THR A 12 9.84 -5.93 -10.29
CA THR A 12 9.90 -4.95 -9.20
C THR A 12 8.49 -4.71 -8.69
N THR A 13 8.24 -5.16 -7.46
CA THR A 13 6.93 -5.04 -6.82
C THR A 13 7.05 -3.98 -5.74
N ILE A 14 6.42 -2.84 -5.97
CA ILE A 14 6.31 -1.76 -5.01
C ILE A 14 5.07 -2.04 -4.16
N ILE A 15 5.26 -2.31 -2.88
CA ILE A 15 4.14 -2.45 -1.94
C ILE A 15 3.95 -1.12 -1.24
N ILE A 16 2.70 -0.69 -1.07
CA ILE A 16 2.34 0.63 -0.53
C ILE A 16 1.22 0.44 0.49
N GLY A 17 1.44 0.91 1.72
CA GLY A 17 0.39 1.13 2.72
C GLY A 17 -0.12 2.56 2.68
N VAL A 18 -1.43 2.73 2.70
CA VAL A 18 -2.12 4.03 2.70
C VAL A 18 -2.98 4.17 3.94
N ASP A 19 -2.78 5.26 4.67
CA ASP A 19 -3.65 5.71 5.76
C ASP A 19 -4.30 7.05 5.38
N PHE A 20 -5.62 7.12 5.54
CA PHE A 20 -6.40 8.32 5.21
C PHE A 20 -6.64 9.16 6.47
N HIS A 21 -5.96 10.30 6.57
CA HIS A 21 -6.27 11.32 7.56
C HIS A 21 -7.26 12.36 7.00
N PRO A 22 -8.01 13.05 7.86
CA PRO A 22 -8.92 14.13 7.45
C PRO A 22 -8.20 15.28 6.73
N GLU A 23 -6.90 15.48 6.96
CA GLU A 23 -6.12 16.59 6.40
C GLU A 23 -5.13 16.17 5.30
N PHE A 24 -4.77 14.88 5.21
CA PHE A 24 -3.79 14.35 4.24
C PHE A 24 -3.88 12.83 4.14
N GLN A 25 -3.35 12.22 3.09
CA GLN A 25 -3.10 10.78 3.05
C GLN A 25 -1.61 10.52 3.37
N GLN A 26 -1.37 9.65 4.35
CA GLN A 26 -0.02 9.18 4.67
C GLN A 26 0.23 7.90 3.88
N ILE A 27 1.30 7.87 3.09
CA ILE A 27 1.71 6.70 2.33
C ILE A 27 3.08 6.21 2.80
N ALA A 28 3.23 4.89 2.80
CA ALA A 28 4.48 4.20 3.07
C ALA A 28 4.65 3.13 1.99
N SER A 29 5.69 3.24 1.18
CA SER A 29 6.01 2.30 0.10
C SER A 29 7.34 1.61 0.33
N VAL A 30 7.49 0.39 -0.15
CA VAL A 30 8.76 -0.32 -0.18
C VAL A 30 8.97 -0.99 -1.53
N ASP A 31 10.19 -0.88 -2.03
CA ASP A 31 10.65 -1.67 -3.15
C ASP A 31 11.08 -3.05 -2.63
N THR A 32 10.37 -4.10 -3.06
CA THR A 32 10.68 -5.48 -2.62
C THR A 32 11.95 -6.06 -3.26
N VAL A 33 12.51 -5.39 -4.26
CA VAL A 33 13.74 -5.79 -4.96
C VAL A 33 14.96 -5.13 -4.33
N THR A 34 14.94 -3.81 -4.14
CA THR A 34 16.05 -3.05 -3.54
C THR A 34 15.97 -2.99 -2.01
N GLY A 35 14.78 -3.20 -1.43
CA GLY A 35 14.52 -3.00 -0.01
C GLY A 35 14.37 -1.52 0.37
N GLU A 36 14.31 -0.61 -0.60
CA GLU A 36 14.19 0.83 -0.34
C GLU A 36 12.79 1.17 0.15
N PHE A 37 12.74 1.80 1.32
CA PHE A 37 11.52 2.24 1.96
C PHE A 37 11.35 3.75 1.82
N LEU A 38 10.16 4.17 1.41
CA LEU A 38 9.81 5.57 1.16
C LEU A 38 8.51 5.91 1.86
N GLU A 39 8.51 7.02 2.58
CA GLU A 39 7.31 7.56 3.21
C GLU A 39 7.03 8.94 2.66
N LYS A 40 5.76 9.17 2.29
CA LYS A 40 5.34 10.47 1.80
C LYS A 40 3.97 10.83 2.36
N ARG A 41 3.78 12.11 2.61
CA ARG A 41 2.48 12.70 2.93
C ARG A 41 1.96 13.34 1.66
N LEU A 42 0.78 12.94 1.21
CA LEU A 42 0.13 13.55 0.07
C LEU A 42 -1.06 14.34 0.63
N ALA A 43 -0.95 15.66 0.65
CA ALA A 43 -2.04 16.52 1.10
C ALA A 43 -3.11 16.70 0.00
N HIS A 44 -2.70 16.53 -1.26
CA HIS A 44 -3.56 16.74 -2.42
C HIS A 44 -3.73 15.45 -3.23
N ARG A 45 -4.97 15.23 -3.71
CA ARG A 45 -5.31 14.09 -4.57
C ARG A 45 -4.47 14.05 -5.85
N GLU A 46 -4.19 15.21 -6.46
CA GLU A 46 -3.37 15.31 -7.67
C GLU A 46 -1.93 14.83 -7.43
N GLU A 47 -1.41 15.05 -6.22
CA GLU A 47 -0.10 14.55 -5.83
C GLU A 47 -0.09 13.02 -5.72
N ALA A 48 -1.16 12.46 -5.14
CA ALA A 48 -1.36 11.02 -5.09
C ALA A 48 -1.44 10.41 -6.48
N GLU A 49 -2.30 10.95 -7.35
CA GLU A 49 -2.45 10.44 -8.71
C GLU A 49 -1.14 10.49 -9.50
N THR A 50 -0.41 11.61 -9.44
CA THR A 50 0.89 11.76 -10.10
C THR A 50 1.90 10.74 -9.58
N PHE A 51 1.89 10.49 -8.26
CA PHE A 51 2.75 9.51 -7.63
C PHE A 51 2.47 8.09 -8.12
N TYR A 52 1.22 7.62 -8.08
CA TYR A 52 0.87 6.27 -8.53
C TYR A 52 1.09 6.10 -10.03
N ARG A 53 0.73 7.11 -10.84
CA ARG A 53 1.03 7.10 -12.28
C ARG A 53 2.53 6.94 -12.53
N GLY A 54 3.37 7.72 -11.85
CA GLY A 54 4.83 7.64 -11.98
C GLY A 54 5.39 6.24 -11.69
N LEU A 55 4.87 5.57 -10.65
CA LEU A 55 5.27 4.19 -10.32
C LEU A 55 4.89 3.20 -11.41
N THR A 56 3.67 3.30 -11.95
CA THR A 56 3.18 2.40 -13.00
C THR A 56 3.82 2.64 -14.36
N THR A 57 4.16 3.89 -14.70
CA THR A 57 4.88 4.24 -15.94
C THR A 57 6.28 3.62 -15.98
N ALA A 58 6.91 3.40 -14.83
CA ALA A 58 8.19 2.71 -14.73
C ALA A 58 8.10 1.18 -14.99
N GLY A 59 6.90 0.65 -15.28
CA GLY A 59 6.69 -0.78 -15.52
C GLY A 59 6.74 -1.64 -14.25
N GLN A 60 6.65 -1.00 -13.08
CA GLN A 60 6.69 -1.69 -11.78
C GLN A 60 5.30 -2.22 -11.43
N LYS A 61 5.26 -3.40 -10.83
CA LYS A 61 4.01 -3.91 -10.24
C LYS A 61 3.78 -3.15 -8.95
N VAL A 62 2.65 -2.46 -8.83
CA VAL A 62 2.31 -1.73 -7.61
C VAL A 62 1.19 -2.48 -6.89
N ARG A 63 1.39 -2.75 -5.60
CA ARG A 63 0.37 -3.27 -4.68
C ARG A 63 0.09 -2.21 -3.63
N VAL A 64 -1.16 -1.81 -3.49
CA VAL A 64 -1.62 -0.80 -2.54
C VAL A 64 -2.54 -1.48 -1.54
N GLY A 65 -2.24 -1.39 -0.24
CA GLY A 65 -3.19 -1.71 0.82
C GLY A 65 -3.69 -0.45 1.49
N MET A 66 -5.00 -0.41 1.73
CA MET A 66 -5.64 0.67 2.47
C MET A 66 -6.67 0.11 3.44
N GLU A 67 -6.91 0.82 4.53
CA GLU A 67 -8.06 0.52 5.38
C GLU A 67 -9.37 0.89 4.66
N ALA A 68 -10.43 0.12 4.92
CA ALA A 68 -11.77 0.35 4.39
C ALA A 68 -12.30 1.71 4.85
N SER A 69 -12.08 2.72 4.01
CA SER A 69 -12.48 4.10 4.25
C SER A 69 -13.56 4.52 3.26
N GLY A 70 -14.62 5.18 3.73
CA GLY A 70 -15.73 5.65 2.89
C GLY A 70 -15.34 6.62 1.75
N HIS A 71 -14.10 7.12 1.75
CA HIS A 71 -13.54 8.01 0.72
C HIS A 71 -12.87 7.26 -0.45
N GLY A 72 -12.72 5.92 -0.38
CA GLY A 72 -11.94 5.11 -1.32
C GLY A 72 -12.56 4.87 -2.70
N ARG A 73 -13.88 5.02 -2.87
CA ARG A 73 -14.60 4.60 -4.10
C ARG A 73 -14.09 5.19 -5.40
N ARG A 74 -13.61 6.44 -5.38
CA ARG A 74 -13.05 7.07 -6.58
C ARG A 74 -11.58 6.69 -6.82
N PHE A 75 -10.87 6.33 -5.76
CA PHE A 75 -9.47 5.95 -5.80
C PHE A 75 -9.28 4.52 -6.32
N GLU A 76 -10.21 3.62 -5.98
CA GLU A 76 -10.31 2.25 -6.53
C GLU A 76 -10.31 2.25 -8.06
N GLY A 77 -11.09 3.14 -8.69
CA GLY A 77 -11.16 3.27 -10.15
C GLY A 77 -9.81 3.68 -10.77
N LEU A 78 -9.15 4.69 -10.20
CA LEU A 78 -7.84 5.14 -10.67
C LEU A 78 -6.81 4.00 -10.60
N LEU A 79 -6.76 3.28 -9.47
CA LEU A 79 -5.83 2.18 -9.29
C LEU A 79 -6.13 1.02 -10.24
N ALA A 80 -7.41 0.71 -10.48
CA ALA A 80 -7.81 -0.30 -11.44
C ALA A 80 -7.39 0.07 -12.88
N GLU A 81 -7.55 1.33 -13.29
CA GLU A 81 -7.07 1.82 -14.60
C GLU A 81 -5.55 1.71 -14.75
N LEU A 82 -4.82 1.94 -13.66
CA LEU A 82 -3.37 1.83 -13.61
C LEU A 82 -2.86 0.39 -13.42
N GLN A 83 -3.76 -0.61 -13.43
CA GLN A 83 -3.46 -2.02 -13.14
C GLN A 83 -2.74 -2.24 -11.81
N VAL A 84 -3.01 -1.37 -10.84
CA VAL A 84 -2.48 -1.45 -9.48
C VAL A 84 -3.32 -2.41 -8.66
N GLU A 85 -2.67 -3.32 -7.94
CA GLU A 85 -3.34 -4.30 -7.12
C GLU A 85 -3.78 -3.66 -5.80
N LEU A 86 -5.09 -3.45 -5.61
CA LEU A 86 -5.65 -2.79 -4.44
C LEU A 86 -6.21 -3.79 -3.43
N TRP A 87 -5.74 -3.71 -2.19
CA TRP A 87 -6.17 -4.53 -1.06
C TRP A 87 -6.87 -3.65 -0.03
N ILE A 88 -8.14 -3.94 0.24
CA ILE A 88 -8.95 -3.19 1.19
C ILE A 88 -9.06 -4.02 2.46
N GLY A 89 -8.58 -3.47 3.59
CA GLY A 89 -8.57 -4.18 4.86
C GLY A 89 -9.58 -3.63 5.85
N ASP A 90 -10.14 -4.49 6.70
CA ASP A 90 -11.06 -4.04 7.75
C ASP A 90 -10.34 -3.18 8.79
N ALA A 91 -10.74 -1.92 8.92
CA ALA A 91 -10.13 -0.98 9.85
C ALA A 91 -10.19 -1.47 11.31
N ALA A 92 -11.26 -2.17 11.71
CA ALA A 92 -11.40 -2.70 13.06
C ALA A 92 -10.45 -3.88 13.31
N GLN A 93 -10.24 -4.76 12.32
CA GLN A 93 -9.27 -5.86 12.42
C GLN A 93 -7.82 -5.36 12.41
N ILE A 94 -7.49 -4.38 11.56
CA ILE A 94 -6.16 -3.75 11.54
C ILE A 94 -5.89 -3.11 12.91
N ARG A 95 -6.88 -2.39 13.46
CA ARG A 95 -6.79 -1.75 14.77
C ARG A 95 -6.70 -2.77 15.92
N THR A 96 -7.30 -3.95 15.79
CA THR A 96 -7.20 -5.03 16.79
C THR A 96 -5.81 -5.66 16.82
N LYS A 97 -5.12 -5.74 15.67
CA LYS A 97 -3.72 -6.21 15.59
C LYS A 97 -2.72 -5.19 16.16
N ARG A 98 -3.16 -3.97 16.48
CA ARG A 98 -2.31 -2.89 16.99
C ARG A 98 -2.14 -3.00 18.50
N VAL A 99 -0.90 -3.24 18.95
CA VAL A 99 -0.58 -3.55 20.36
C VAL A 99 -0.40 -2.30 21.26
N ARG A 100 -0.39 -1.07 20.70
CA ARG A 100 -0.13 0.16 21.49
C ARG A 100 -1.16 1.27 21.27
N LYS A 101 -1.59 1.90 22.37
CA LYS A 101 -2.62 2.95 22.51
C LYS A 101 -2.26 4.33 21.92
N GLN A 102 -1.02 4.55 21.49
CA GLN A 102 -0.56 5.83 20.94
C GLN A 102 -0.64 5.78 19.41
N LYS A 103 -1.74 6.32 18.86
CA LYS A 103 -1.92 6.50 17.42
C LYS A 103 -0.90 7.54 16.95
N THR A 104 0.16 7.09 16.28
CA THR A 104 0.95 8.00 15.45
C THR A 104 0.52 7.75 14.03
N ASP A 105 0.01 8.80 13.38
CA ASP A 105 -0.49 8.83 12.01
C ASP A 105 0.49 8.18 10.99
N ARG A 106 1.79 8.26 11.27
CA ARG A 106 2.85 7.61 10.47
C ARG A 106 2.94 6.08 10.64
N GLN A 107 2.61 5.58 11.83
CA GLN A 107 2.75 4.15 12.14
C GLN A 107 1.64 3.29 11.51
N ASP A 108 0.49 3.87 11.19
CA ASP A 108 -0.60 3.12 10.56
C ASP A 108 -0.24 2.70 9.13
N ALA A 109 0.24 3.64 8.29
CA ALA A 109 0.70 3.32 6.94
C ALA A 109 1.84 2.28 6.94
N GLN A 110 2.80 2.40 7.89
CA GLN A 110 3.86 1.41 8.08
C GLN A 110 3.34 0.03 8.50
N LEU A 111 2.34 -0.01 9.39
CA LEU A 111 1.72 -1.24 9.83
C LEU A 111 1.00 -1.93 8.67
N ILE A 112 0.24 -1.18 7.88
CA ILE A 112 -0.43 -1.68 6.67
C ILE A 112 0.61 -2.25 5.71
N LEU A 113 1.67 -1.49 5.41
CA LEU A 113 2.73 -1.95 4.53
C LEU A 113 3.35 -3.26 5.02
N ARG A 114 3.66 -3.34 6.32
CA ARG A 114 4.22 -4.53 6.94
C ARG A 114 3.28 -5.73 6.83
N LEU A 115 1.99 -5.54 7.06
CA LEU A 115 0.99 -6.59 6.92
C LEU A 115 0.86 -7.09 5.48
N LEU A 116 0.99 -6.21 4.48
CA LEU A 116 1.02 -6.58 3.06
C LEU A 116 2.28 -7.36 2.70
N LEU A 117 3.45 -6.94 3.23
CA LEU A 117 4.72 -7.65 3.06
C LEU A 117 4.67 -9.07 3.66
N GLU A 118 4.06 -9.21 4.83
CA GLU A 118 3.91 -10.49 5.52
C GLU A 118 2.77 -11.35 4.96
N ASP A 119 2.00 -10.87 3.98
CA ASP A 119 0.79 -11.53 3.46
C ASP A 119 -0.25 -11.82 4.57
N ARG A 120 -0.23 -11.01 5.64
CA ARG A 120 -1.09 -11.15 6.85
C ARG A 120 -2.15 -10.06 6.92
N PHE A 121 -2.34 -9.34 5.82
CA PHE A 121 -3.29 -8.25 5.70
C PHE A 121 -4.73 -8.78 5.72
N PRO A 122 -5.59 -8.32 6.64
CA PRO A 122 -6.97 -8.79 6.75
C PRO A 122 -7.83 -8.13 5.66
N GLN A 123 -7.79 -8.67 4.45
CA GLN A 123 -8.63 -8.23 3.33
C GLN A 123 -10.10 -8.61 3.56
N ILE A 124 -11.03 -7.73 3.20
CA ILE A 124 -12.49 -7.96 3.24
C ILE A 124 -13.09 -8.13 1.86
#